data_AF-A0A5J4QNM1-F1
#
_entry.id   AF-A0A5J4QNM1-F1
#
_cell.length_a   1.000
_cell.length_b   1.000
_cell.length_c   1.000
_cell.angle_alpha   90.00
_cell.angle_beta   90.00
_cell.angle_gamma   90.00
#
_symmetry.space_group_name_H-M   'P 1'
#
loop_
_entity.id
_entity.type
_entity.pdbx_description
1 polymer ?
#
loop_
_entity_poly.entity_id
_entity_poly.type
_entity_poly.pdbx_seq_one_letter_code
_entity_poly.pdbx_strand_id
1 'polypeptide(L)'
;MKVNYLWKLMFALTLGGCNDTTDSLGLSMLPPSDIIIPKKASYDVTTKSISAGAVYAKTSMGYVGKFTDPEFGSYEAGFLTQLNCVDNFSFPPVYTEENPEGI
;
A
#
# COMPACT_ATOMS: atom_id res chain seq x y z
N MET A 1 26.56 -41.85 -18.59
CA MET A 1 26.33 -40.53 -19.22
C MET A 1 27.44 -39.58 -18.79
N LYS A 2 28.25 -39.03 -19.69
CA LYS A 2 29.33 -38.10 -19.30
C LYS A 2 28.71 -36.84 -18.68
N VAL A 3 29.12 -36.50 -17.44
CA VAL A 3 28.65 -35.33 -16.66
C VAL A 3 28.62 -34.02 -17.46
N ASN A 4 29.50 -33.90 -18.46
CA ASN A 4 29.63 -32.74 -19.32
C ASN A 4 28.37 -32.44 -20.16
N TYR A 5 27.50 -33.41 -20.39
CA TYR A 5 26.23 -33.20 -21.09
C TYR A 5 25.11 -32.74 -20.16
N LEU A 6 25.18 -33.08 -18.87
CA LEU A 6 24.18 -32.70 -17.86
C LEU A 6 24.19 -31.18 -17.62
N TRP A 7 25.38 -30.58 -17.50
CA TRP A 7 25.51 -29.13 -17.33
C TRP A 7 24.95 -28.34 -18.52
N LYS A 8 25.20 -28.82 -19.74
CA LYS A 8 24.69 -28.19 -20.97
C LYS A 8 23.17 -28.27 -21.06
N LEU A 9 22.58 -29.39 -20.64
CA LEU A 9 21.13 -29.58 -20.58
C LEU A 9 20.48 -28.63 -19.55
N MET A 10 21.06 -28.53 -18.35
CA MET A 10 20.56 -27.63 -17.30
C MET A 10 20.61 -26.16 -17.74
N PHE A 11 21.70 -25.74 -18.39
CA PHE A 11 21.84 -24.38 -18.90
C PHE A 11 20.79 -24.04 -19.98
N ALA A 12 20.47 -24.98 -20.87
CA ALA A 12 19.42 -24.79 -21.86
C ALA A 12 18.03 -24.64 -21.21
N LEU A 13 17.73 -25.40 -20.16
CA LEU A 13 16.47 -25.32 -19.43
C LEU A 13 16.27 -23.98 -18.70
N THR A 14 17.36 -23.34 -18.25
CA THR A 14 17.27 -22.01 -17.59
C THR A 14 16.97 -20.86 -18.54
N LEU A 15 17.31 -20.99 -19.83
CA LEU A 15 17.08 -19.94 -20.83
C LEU A 15 15.73 -20.06 -21.54
N GLY A 16 15.14 -21.25 -21.53
CA GLY A 16 13.84 -21.55 -22.16
C GLY A 16 12.65 -21.55 -21.21
N GLY A 17 12.76 -20.88 -20.05
CA GLY A 17 11.66 -20.76 -19.11
C GLY A 17 10.45 -20.10 -19.77
N CYS A 18 9.30 -20.76 -19.72
CA CYS A 18 8.06 -20.17 -20.19
C CYS A 18 7.69 -19.00 -19.26
N ASN A 19 7.39 -17.84 -19.85
CA ASN A 19 6.85 -16.72 -19.10
C ASN A 19 5.38 -17.00 -18.78
N ASP A 20 5.05 -17.23 -17.50
CA ASP A 20 3.71 -17.54 -16.99
C ASP A 20 2.93 -16.30 -16.53
N THR A 21 3.48 -15.11 -16.74
CA THR A 21 2.75 -13.85 -16.52
C THR A 21 1.56 -13.76 -17.47
N THR A 22 0.40 -13.38 -16.95
CA THR A 22 -0.83 -13.21 -17.74
C THR A 22 -0.93 -11.85 -18.42
N ASP A 23 0.11 -11.02 -18.34
CA ASP A 23 0.15 -9.62 -18.75
C ASP A 23 -0.25 -9.38 -20.21
N SER A 24 -0.06 -10.37 -21.09
CA SER A 24 -0.39 -10.30 -22.51
C SER A 24 -1.67 -11.02 -22.92
N LEU A 25 -2.34 -11.74 -21.99
CA LEU A 25 -3.55 -12.48 -22.31
C LEU A 25 -4.71 -11.52 -22.60
N GLY A 26 -5.34 -11.68 -23.77
CA GLY A 26 -6.47 -10.85 -24.19
C GLY A 26 -6.11 -9.54 -24.89
N LEU A 27 -4.86 -9.06 -24.79
CA LEU A 27 -4.42 -7.81 -25.46
C LEU A 27 -4.57 -7.84 -26.99
N SER A 28 -4.48 -9.03 -27.61
CA SER A 28 -4.67 -9.20 -29.06
C SER A 28 -6.14 -9.19 -29.50
N MET A 29 -7.09 -9.24 -28.56
CA MET A 29 -8.53 -9.19 -28.86
C MET A 29 -9.08 -7.76 -28.83
N LEU A 30 -8.31 -6.82 -28.30
CA LEU A 30 -8.66 -5.41 -28.28
C LEU A 30 -8.32 -4.76 -29.64
N PRO A 31 -9.20 -3.90 -30.18
CA PRO A 31 -8.86 -3.10 -31.34
C PRO A 31 -7.69 -2.15 -31.03
N PRO A 32 -6.90 -1.73 -32.03
CA PRO A 32 -5.72 -0.87 -31.81
C PRO A 32 -6.02 0.45 -31.10
N SER A 33 -7.27 0.92 -31.13
CA SER A 33 -7.76 2.10 -30.41
C SER A 33 -7.69 1.97 -28.88
N ASP A 34 -7.74 0.74 -28.38
CA ASP A 34 -7.89 0.45 -26.95
C ASP A 34 -6.53 0.22 -26.28
N ILE A 35 -5.43 0.34 -27.04
CA ILE A 35 -4.06 0.28 -26.52
C ILE A 35 -3.80 1.55 -25.70
N ILE A 36 -3.77 1.40 -24.38
CA ILE A 36 -3.35 2.46 -23.47
C ILE A 36 -1.83 2.62 -23.59
N ILE A 37 -1.38 3.74 -24.14
CA ILE A 37 0.04 4.10 -24.16
C ILE A 37 0.36 4.81 -22.83
N PRO A 38 1.05 4.17 -21.88
CA PRO A 38 1.36 4.78 -20.59
C PRO A 38 2.28 5.99 -20.81
N LYS A 39 1.76 7.19 -20.56
CA LYS A 39 2.57 8.41 -20.48
C LYS A 39 3.29 8.41 -19.14
N LYS A 40 4.62 8.37 -19.16
CA LYS A 40 5.43 8.57 -17.96
C LYS A 40 5.70 10.05 -17.78
N ALA A 41 5.38 10.58 -16.61
CA ALA A 41 5.86 11.86 -16.15
C ALA A 41 6.86 11.61 -15.02
N SER A 42 8.03 12.22 -15.10
CA SER A 42 9.03 12.21 -14.02
C SER A 42 8.96 13.55 -13.29
N TYR A 43 8.98 13.48 -11.97
CA TYR A 43 8.98 14.66 -11.11
C TYR A 43 10.20 14.60 -10.20
N ASP A 44 10.88 15.73 -10.05
CA ASP A 44 11.98 15.85 -9.10
C ASP A 44 11.41 15.91 -7.68
N VAL A 45 11.64 14.87 -6.90
CA VAL A 45 11.24 14.79 -5.49
C VAL A 45 12.47 15.00 -4.62
N THR A 46 12.45 16.02 -3.77
CA THR A 46 13.49 16.25 -2.78
C THR A 46 12.98 15.83 -1.41
N THR A 47 13.67 14.88 -0.76
CA THR A 47 13.41 14.49 0.62
C THR A 47 14.55 14.98 1.52
N LYS A 48 14.25 15.25 2.79
CA LYS A 48 15.26 15.51 3.81
C LYS A 48 14.90 14.79 5.09
N SER A 49 15.89 14.20 5.74
CA SER A 49 15.75 13.66 7.09
C SER A 49 15.99 14.79 8.10
N ILE A 50 15.12 14.89 9.10
CA ILE A 50 15.23 15.86 10.19
C ILE A 50 15.43 15.07 11.49
N SER A 51 16.34 15.52 12.35
CA SER A 51 16.54 14.91 13.67
C SER A 51 15.27 15.04 14.51
N ALA A 52 14.78 13.93 15.04
CA ALA A 52 13.57 13.89 15.86
C ALA A 52 13.74 14.54 17.25
N GLY A 53 14.96 14.93 17.62
CA GLY A 53 15.28 15.43 18.97
C GLY A 53 15.19 14.33 20.04
N ALA A 54 15.09 14.74 21.31
CA ALA A 54 14.89 13.80 22.41
C ALA A 54 13.48 13.18 22.34
N VAL A 55 13.42 11.90 22.00
CA VAL A 55 12.17 11.12 21.97
C VAL A 55 12.03 10.40 23.31
N TYR A 56 11.23 10.96 24.21
CA TYR A 56 11.06 10.47 25.58
C TYR A 56 10.27 9.16 25.70
N ALA A 57 9.55 8.75 24.64
CA ALA A 57 8.83 7.49 24.58
C ALA A 57 9.03 6.80 23.20
N LYS A 58 9.64 5.61 23.20
CA LYS A 58 9.79 4.72 22.03
C LYS A 58 8.98 3.43 22.21
N THR A 59 7.77 3.55 22.72
CA THR A 59 6.89 2.40 22.93
C THR A 59 6.16 2.04 21.63
N SER A 60 6.31 0.80 21.17
CA SER A 60 5.57 0.27 20.01
C SER A 60 4.11 -0.08 20.34
N MET A 61 3.72 0.00 21.62
CA MET A 61 2.34 -0.09 22.07
C MET A 61 1.84 1.30 22.47
N GLY A 62 0.84 1.80 21.76
CA GLY A 62 0.06 2.95 22.20
C GLY A 62 -0.99 2.48 23.19
N TYR A 63 -0.77 2.71 24.49
CA TYR A 63 -1.81 2.49 25.49
C TYR A 63 -2.83 3.61 25.35
N VAL A 64 -4.07 3.26 25.01
CA VAL A 64 -5.18 4.22 24.97
C VAL A 64 -5.84 4.23 26.34
N GLY A 65 -6.01 5.42 26.93
CA GLY A 65 -6.72 5.59 28.19
C GLY A 65 -5.92 6.36 29.24
N LYS A 66 -6.46 6.37 30.46
CA LYS A 66 -5.92 7.09 31.60
C LYS A 66 -5.35 6.09 32.61
N PHE A 67 -4.05 6.13 32.82
CA PHE A 67 -3.37 5.41 33.90
C PHE A 67 -3.21 6.35 35.10
N THR A 68 -3.43 5.86 36.32
CA THR A 68 -3.24 6.65 37.53
C THR A 68 -2.31 5.91 38.48
N ASP A 69 -1.20 6.55 38.81
CA ASP A 69 -0.20 6.06 39.74
C ASP A 69 -0.20 6.92 41.02
N PRO A 70 -0.13 6.32 42.22
CA PRO A 70 -0.13 7.06 43.49
C PRO A 70 1.10 7.94 43.72
N GLU A 71 2.25 7.59 43.15
CA GLU A 71 3.53 8.29 43.31
C GLU A 71 3.78 9.27 42.15
N PHE A 72 3.36 8.89 40.94
CA PHE A 72 3.68 9.58 39.69
C PHE A 72 2.50 10.34 39.07
N GLY A 73 1.28 10.23 39.62
CA GLY A 73 0.09 10.96 39.17
C GLY A 73 -0.67 10.30 38.01
N SER A 74 -1.60 11.04 37.40
CA SER A 74 -2.38 10.53 36.25
C SER A 74 -1.71 10.85 34.91
N TYR A 75 -1.59 9.82 34.07
CA TYR A 75 -1.12 9.90 32.70
C TYR A 75 -2.28 9.56 31.76
N GLU A 76 -2.61 10.48 30.87
CA GLU A 76 -3.65 10.27 29.85
C GLU A 76 -2.99 10.23 28.47
N ALA A 77 -3.21 9.13 27.75
CA ALA A 77 -2.75 8.95 26.40
C ALA A 77 -3.96 8.90 25.46
N GLY A 78 -4.19 10.02 24.78
CA GLY A 78 -5.19 10.14 23.71
C GLY A 78 -4.58 9.77 22.36
N PHE A 79 -5.26 8.91 21.60
CA PHE A 79 -4.89 8.60 20.22
C PHE A 79 -5.69 9.49 19.27
N LEU A 80 -5.05 10.54 18.75
CA LEU A 80 -5.59 11.38 17.67
C LEU A 80 -5.22 10.73 16.33
N THR A 81 -6.15 9.97 15.75
CA THR A 81 -6.06 9.54 14.35
C THR A 81 -7.02 10.36 13.51
N GLN A 82 -6.50 11.04 12.49
CA GLN A 82 -7.32 11.69 11.48
C GLN A 82 -7.63 10.66 10.39
N LEU A 83 -8.89 10.25 10.29
CA LEU A 83 -9.36 9.52 9.12
C LEU A 83 -9.33 10.51 7.94
N ASN A 84 -8.31 10.40 7.09
CA ASN A 84 -8.26 11.22 5.90
C ASN A 84 -9.35 10.72 4.94
N CYS A 85 -10.30 11.59 4.63
CA CYS A 85 -11.30 11.32 3.60
C CYS A 85 -10.61 11.48 2.23
N VAL A 86 -10.92 10.60 1.27
CA VAL A 86 -10.48 10.81 -0.12
C VAL A 86 -11.13 12.08 -0.67
N ASP A 87 -10.46 12.74 -1.62
CA ASP A 87 -11.03 13.91 -2.31
C ASP A 87 -12.41 13.55 -2.87
N ASN A 88 -13.41 14.39 -2.59
CA ASN A 88 -14.83 14.20 -2.94
C ASN A 88 -15.60 13.12 -2.15
N PHE A 89 -15.11 12.67 -0.99
CA PHE A 89 -15.92 11.84 -0.10
C PHE A 89 -16.99 12.68 0.61
N SER A 90 -18.25 12.29 0.47
CA SER A 90 -19.38 12.78 1.28
C SER A 90 -20.07 11.60 1.95
N PHE A 91 -20.50 11.78 3.19
CA PHE A 91 -21.40 10.82 3.82
C PHE A 91 -22.69 10.69 3.00
N PRO A 92 -23.33 9.50 2.99
CA PRO A 92 -24.66 9.38 2.42
C PRO A 92 -25.63 10.34 3.14
N PRO A 93 -26.65 10.85 2.43
CA PRO A 93 -27.69 11.68 3.03
C PRO A 93 -28.41 10.93 4.17
N VAL A 94 -28.99 11.67 5.10
CA VAL A 94 -29.78 11.10 6.21
C VAL A 94 -31.00 10.38 5.64
N TYR A 95 -31.37 9.25 6.24
CA TYR A 95 -32.62 8.56 5.91
C TYR A 95 -33.84 9.49 6.01
N THR A 96 -34.65 9.50 4.96
CA THR A 96 -35.99 10.08 4.95
C THR A 96 -36.95 9.13 4.23
N GLU A 97 -38.27 9.28 4.43
CA GLU A 97 -39.25 8.47 3.68
C GLU A 97 -39.14 8.68 2.16
N GLU A 98 -38.62 9.84 1.74
CA GLU A 98 -38.35 10.20 0.35
C GLU A 98 -36.98 9.71 -0.15
N ASN A 99 -36.08 9.33 0.76
CA ASN A 99 -34.73 8.83 0.48
C ASN A 99 -34.40 7.60 1.36
N PRO A 100 -34.90 6.41 0.98
CA PRO A 100 -34.78 5.20 1.79
C PRO A 100 -33.36 4.60 1.80
N GLU A 101 -32.46 5.12 0.97
CA GLU A 101 -31.06 4.68 0.86
C GLU A 101 -30.10 5.51 1.74
N GLY A 102 -30.62 6.45 2.54
CA GLY A 102 -29.84 7.20 3.50
C GLY A 102 -29.37 6.38 4.71
N ILE A 103 -28.35 6.89 5.40
CA ILE A 103 -27.88 6.35 6.70
C ILE A 103 -28.72 6.84 7.87
#